data_AF-A0A976JN20-F1
#
_entry.id   AF-A0A976JN20-F1
#
_cell.length_a   1.000
_cell.length_b   1.000
_cell.length_c   1.000
_cell.angle_alpha   90.00
_cell.angle_beta   90.00
_cell.angle_gamma   90.00
#
_symmetry.space_group_name_H-M   'P 1'
#
loop_
_entity.id
_entity.type
_entity.pdbx_description
1 polymer ?
#
loop_
_entity_poly.entity_id
_entity_poly.type
_entity_poly.pdbx_seq_one_letter_code
_entity_poly.pdbx_strand_id
1 'polypeptide(L)'
;MKRLEMLHIMPGDYCNLSCSHCGTLSGPKGTMKLGPQELIEIDRAIREYLPEKLLFTGGEPTFYIELINQIIDFYPKDVEFGVQFTTNGHYAKSEEEIEKYLGAVKKLDEVQISYDKFHGSRLNLEDLKRIKDWCSKKGIKVNISMCISSPLELIEAKKTASESGIKLSYQPVEGSGRAKEMKREYKYYHFEEEVKEKSCPNAGSISYICGKGFSICCSSLMFNMDNKDFYKNDMSSYLSSDFHKKMTTQTFKEMMNSELPEEMDPRLSSPCNFCEYIHS
;
A
#
# COMPACT_ATOMS: atom_id res chain seq x y z
N MET A 1 8.88 -21.19 -13.74
CA MET A 1 8.18 -20.62 -12.58
C MET A 1 7.80 -19.20 -12.94
N LYS A 2 6.53 -18.80 -12.79
CA LYS A 2 6.11 -17.42 -13.08
C LYS A 2 6.54 -16.56 -11.88
N ARG A 3 7.52 -15.67 -12.06
CA ARG A 3 8.03 -14.80 -11.00
C ARG A 3 6.98 -13.74 -10.69
N LEU A 4 6.64 -13.55 -9.42
CA LEU A 4 5.73 -12.49 -8.99
C LEU A 4 6.49 -11.15 -8.98
N GLU A 5 5.95 -10.08 -9.52
CA GLU A 5 6.67 -8.79 -9.53
C GLU A 5 6.83 -8.23 -8.11
N MET A 6 5.73 -8.23 -7.35
CA MET A 6 5.72 -7.71 -5.98
C MET A 6 4.80 -8.51 -5.07
N LEU A 7 5.31 -8.83 -3.88
CA LEU A 7 4.50 -9.23 -2.74
C LEU A 7 4.45 -8.07 -1.73
N HIS A 8 3.30 -7.41 -1.66
CA HIS A 8 2.99 -6.41 -0.65
C HIS A 8 2.53 -7.12 0.64
N ILE A 9 3.05 -6.71 1.79
CA ILE A 9 2.73 -7.32 3.09
C ILE A 9 2.41 -6.21 4.08
N MET A 10 1.26 -6.33 4.74
CA MET A 10 0.89 -5.54 5.91
C MET A 10 1.07 -6.42 7.17
N PRO A 11 2.17 -6.26 7.92
CA PRO A 11 2.50 -7.16 9.05
C PRO A 11 1.57 -7.02 10.25
N GLY A 12 0.87 -5.89 10.37
CA GLY A 12 -0.08 -5.59 11.42
C GLY A 12 -0.77 -4.26 11.17
N ASP A 13 -1.72 -3.88 12.03
CA ASP A 13 -2.52 -2.65 11.88
C ASP A 13 -2.21 -1.55 12.91
N TYR A 14 -1.24 -1.78 13.80
CA TYR A 14 -0.76 -0.75 14.72
C TYR A 14 -0.02 0.34 13.94
N CYS A 15 -0.40 1.58 14.22
CA CYS A 15 0.27 2.77 13.73
C CYS A 15 0.29 3.82 14.84
N ASN A 16 1.36 4.60 14.95
CA ASN A 16 1.43 5.73 15.88
C ASN A 16 0.59 6.95 15.43
N LEU A 17 -0.09 6.87 14.27
CA LEU A 17 -0.97 7.89 13.68
C LEU A 17 -2.40 7.40 13.54
N SER A 18 -3.36 8.34 13.58
CA SER A 18 -4.78 8.10 13.27
C SER A 18 -5.20 8.92 12.05
N CYS A 19 -4.50 8.77 10.93
CA CYS A 19 -4.74 9.60 9.73
C CYS A 19 -6.20 9.47 9.26
N SER A 20 -6.81 10.59 8.90
CA SER A 20 -8.22 10.64 8.46
C SER A 20 -8.45 10.03 7.07
N HIS A 21 -7.38 9.78 6.30
CA HIS A 21 -7.44 9.16 4.98
C HIS A 21 -7.01 7.68 4.96
N CYS A 22 -6.77 7.07 6.13
CA CYS A 22 -6.19 5.75 6.18
C CYS A 22 -7.12 4.69 5.58
N GLY A 23 -6.71 4.10 4.47
CA GLY A 23 -7.47 3.09 3.73
C GLY A 23 -7.60 1.75 4.46
N THR A 24 -6.66 1.43 5.35
CA THR A 24 -6.54 0.13 6.04
C THR A 24 -7.03 0.15 7.49
N LEU A 25 -7.68 1.24 7.92
CA LEU A 25 -8.17 1.44 9.30
C LEU A 25 -7.09 1.37 10.40
N SER A 26 -5.81 1.32 10.04
CA SER A 26 -4.68 1.22 10.97
C SER A 26 -4.60 2.39 11.95
N GLY A 27 -4.09 2.19 13.16
CA GLY A 27 -4.00 3.26 14.15
C GLY A 27 -3.43 2.83 15.50
N PRO A 28 -3.40 3.73 16.51
CA PRO A 28 -2.75 3.44 17.80
C PRO A 28 -3.48 2.39 18.64
N LYS A 29 -4.70 2.04 18.24
CA LYS A 29 -5.52 0.99 18.83
C LYS A 29 -5.47 -0.32 18.04
N GLY A 30 -4.67 -0.38 16.97
CA GLY A 30 -4.49 -1.60 16.18
C GLY A 30 -3.83 -2.68 17.03
N THR A 31 -4.41 -3.88 17.02
CA THR A 31 -3.94 -5.05 17.76
C THR A 31 -3.67 -6.25 16.86
N MET A 32 -4.00 -6.15 15.57
CA MET A 32 -3.78 -7.20 14.60
C MET A 32 -2.30 -7.24 14.21
N LYS A 33 -1.78 -8.46 14.08
CA LYS A 33 -0.43 -8.75 13.61
C LYS A 33 -0.42 -10.16 13.00
N LEU A 34 0.53 -10.41 12.11
CA LEU A 34 0.71 -11.75 11.54
C LEU A 34 0.92 -12.79 12.65
N GLY A 35 0.10 -13.84 12.60
CA GLY A 35 0.23 -15.02 13.42
C GLY A 35 1.17 -16.08 12.80
N PRO A 36 1.49 -17.15 13.55
CA PRO A 36 2.37 -18.22 13.08
C PRO A 36 1.91 -18.88 11.78
N GLN A 37 0.60 -19.14 11.63
CA GLN A 37 0.09 -19.76 10.41
C GLN A 37 0.25 -18.84 9.20
N GLU A 38 0.00 -17.53 9.37
CA GLU A 38 0.16 -16.55 8.30
C GLU A 38 1.62 -16.47 7.82
N LEU A 39 2.58 -16.59 8.74
CA LEU A 39 4.00 -16.65 8.40
C LEU A 39 4.38 -17.90 7.60
N ILE A 40 3.77 -19.05 7.91
CA ILE A 40 3.96 -20.27 7.12
C ILE A 40 3.46 -20.07 5.68
N GLU A 41 2.30 -19.43 5.53
CA GLU A 41 1.72 -19.15 4.21
C GLU A 41 2.57 -18.16 3.41
N ILE A 42 3.10 -17.12 4.06
CA ILE A 42 4.01 -16.16 3.45
C ILE A 42 5.34 -16.82 3.06
N ASP A 43 5.94 -17.65 3.92
CA ASP A 43 7.17 -18.41 3.61
C ASP A 43 6.96 -19.28 2.36
N ARG A 44 5.87 -20.05 2.33
CA ARG A 44 5.53 -20.88 1.16
C ARG A 44 5.36 -20.03 -0.10
N ALA A 45 4.64 -18.92 -0.03
CA ALA A 45 4.45 -18.02 -1.17
C ALA A 45 5.77 -17.43 -1.66
N ILE A 46 6.66 -17.00 -0.76
CA ILE A 46 7.98 -16.50 -1.12
C ILE A 46 8.80 -17.57 -1.83
N ARG A 47 8.87 -18.79 -1.27
CA ARG A 47 9.67 -19.89 -1.83
C ARG A 47 9.16 -20.37 -3.19
N GLU A 48 7.84 -20.39 -3.39
CA GLU A 48 7.20 -20.92 -4.60
C GLU A 48 7.15 -19.89 -5.74
N TYR A 49 6.95 -18.60 -5.43
CA TYR A 49 6.74 -17.56 -6.44
C TYR A 49 7.92 -16.59 -6.60
N LEU A 50 8.89 -16.63 -5.68
CA LEU A 50 10.11 -15.82 -5.65
C LEU A 50 9.87 -14.36 -6.07
N PRO A 51 9.07 -13.58 -5.30
CA PRO A 51 8.73 -12.22 -5.68
C PRO A 51 9.98 -11.39 -5.99
N GLU A 52 9.95 -10.51 -6.98
CA GLU A 52 11.12 -9.65 -7.26
C GLU A 52 11.31 -8.59 -6.18
N LYS A 53 10.22 -8.18 -5.54
CA LYS A 53 10.20 -7.18 -4.48
C LYS A 53 9.22 -7.55 -3.36
N LEU A 54 9.67 -7.38 -2.12
CA LEU A 54 8.81 -7.29 -0.95
C LEU A 54 8.53 -5.82 -0.65
N LEU A 55 7.24 -5.47 -0.54
CA LEU A 55 6.80 -4.14 -0.10
C LEU A 55 6.13 -4.27 1.27
N PHE A 56 6.68 -3.64 2.30
CA PHE A 56 6.10 -3.59 3.63
C PHE A 56 5.40 -2.25 3.87
N THR A 57 4.13 -2.31 4.24
CA THR A 57 3.33 -1.15 4.66
C THR A 57 2.56 -1.49 5.93
N GLY A 58 1.66 -0.60 6.38
CA GLY A 58 0.60 -0.90 7.35
C GLY A 58 1.05 -1.33 8.77
N GLY A 59 0.33 -0.95 9.81
CA GLY A 59 -0.08 0.43 10.00
C GLY A 59 1.13 1.37 9.95
N GLU A 60 2.23 0.97 10.57
CA GLU A 60 3.55 1.55 10.39
C GLU A 60 4.61 0.43 10.48
N PRO A 61 5.31 0.08 9.37
CA PRO A 61 6.17 -1.10 9.30
C PRO A 61 7.35 -1.06 10.28
N THR A 62 7.80 0.14 10.70
CA THR A 62 8.91 0.26 11.67
C THR A 62 8.60 -0.28 13.07
N PHE A 63 7.33 -0.59 13.40
CA PHE A 63 6.97 -1.30 14.63
C PHE A 63 7.03 -2.84 14.50
N TYR A 64 7.35 -3.36 13.31
CA TYR A 64 7.31 -4.79 12.99
C TYR A 64 8.66 -5.31 12.46
N ILE A 65 9.77 -4.63 12.77
CA ILE A 65 11.09 -4.93 12.19
C ILE A 65 11.53 -6.38 12.43
N GLU A 66 11.32 -6.92 13.63
CA GLU A 66 11.69 -8.32 13.93
C GLU A 66 10.93 -9.32 13.04
N LEU A 67 9.62 -9.10 12.89
CA LEU A 67 8.74 -9.91 12.03
C LEU A 67 9.11 -9.77 10.55
N ILE A 68 9.41 -8.54 10.10
CA ILE A 68 9.84 -8.26 8.74
C ILE A 68 11.18 -8.95 8.45
N ASN A 69 12.13 -8.90 9.39
CA ASN A 69 13.42 -9.58 9.27
C ASN A 69 13.25 -11.09 9.18
N GLN A 70 12.29 -11.67 9.91
CA GLN A 70 11.94 -13.08 9.76
C GLN A 70 11.40 -13.40 8.35
N ILE A 71 10.56 -12.52 7.79
CA ILE A 71 10.02 -12.69 6.43
C ILE A 71 11.13 -12.56 5.37
N ILE A 72 12.07 -11.63 5.56
CA ILE A 72 13.25 -11.48 4.68
C ILE A 72 14.08 -12.78 4.67
N ASP A 73 14.21 -13.46 5.81
CA ASP A 73 14.94 -14.74 5.91
C ASP A 73 14.25 -15.92 5.18
N PHE A 74 12.98 -15.77 4.76
CA PHE A 74 12.29 -16.80 3.97
C PHE A 74 12.86 -16.91 2.55
N TYR A 75 13.47 -15.84 2.03
CA TYR A 75 14.10 -15.88 0.72
C TYR A 75 15.29 -16.83 0.69
N PRO A 76 15.44 -17.63 -0.37
CA PRO A 76 16.66 -18.39 -0.61
C PRO A 76 17.88 -17.46 -0.72
N LYS A 77 19.02 -17.85 -0.13
CA LYS A 77 20.23 -17.01 -0.03
C LYS A 77 20.81 -16.55 -1.38
N ASP A 78 20.60 -17.34 -2.43
CA ASP A 78 21.17 -17.09 -3.77
C ASP A 78 20.17 -16.39 -4.71
N VAL A 79 19.03 -15.91 -4.18
CA VAL A 79 18.01 -15.21 -4.97
C VAL A 79 18.05 -13.73 -4.64
N GLU A 80 18.31 -12.91 -5.64
CA GLU A 80 18.21 -11.46 -5.55
C GLU A 80 16.74 -11.00 -5.54
N PHE A 81 16.43 -10.08 -4.63
CA PHE A 81 15.13 -9.43 -4.49
C PHE A 81 15.30 -8.03 -3.92
N GLY A 82 14.27 -7.20 -4.00
CA GLY A 82 14.22 -5.88 -3.38
C GLY A 82 13.35 -5.87 -2.12
N VAL A 83 13.69 -5.02 -1.15
CA VAL A 83 12.85 -4.72 0.02
C VAL A 83 12.54 -3.23 0.05
N GLN A 84 11.25 -2.91 0.10
CA GLN A 84 10.75 -1.55 0.18
C GLN A 84 9.86 -1.36 1.40
N PHE A 85 10.02 -0.22 2.09
CA PHE A 85 9.07 0.23 3.12
C PHE A 85 8.24 1.40 2.59
N THR A 86 6.94 1.43 2.90
CA THR A 86 6.14 2.67 2.92
C THR A 86 5.83 3.03 4.36
N THR A 87 6.34 4.17 4.82
CA THR A 87 6.37 4.56 6.24
C THR A 87 6.00 6.04 6.42
N ASN A 88 5.46 6.37 7.59
CA ASN A 88 5.17 7.75 7.98
C ASN A 88 6.40 8.52 8.50
N GLY A 89 7.56 7.86 8.61
CA GLY A 89 8.84 8.48 8.94
C GLY A 89 8.97 9.03 10.36
N HIS A 90 8.10 8.67 11.32
CA HIS A 90 8.10 9.24 12.69
C HIS A 90 9.43 9.23 13.45
N TYR A 91 10.34 8.35 13.06
CA TYR A 91 11.69 8.18 13.60
C TYR A 91 12.70 9.21 13.08
N ALA A 92 12.33 10.05 12.11
CA ALA A 92 13.24 10.95 11.42
C ALA A 92 13.78 12.11 12.27
N LYS A 93 13.71 12.06 13.61
CA LYS A 93 14.07 13.16 14.53
C LYS A 93 15.58 13.36 14.65
N SER A 94 16.36 12.29 14.53
CA SER A 94 17.82 12.29 14.53
C SER A 94 18.36 11.17 13.66
N GLU A 95 19.64 11.25 13.27
CA GLU A 95 20.30 10.16 12.54
C GLU A 95 20.33 8.86 13.36
N GLU A 96 20.46 8.96 14.68
CA GLU A 96 20.45 7.82 15.60
C GLU A 96 19.11 7.10 15.62
N GLU A 97 17.99 7.84 15.64
CA GLU A 97 16.66 7.22 15.56
C GLU A 97 16.43 6.60 14.18
N ILE A 98 16.90 7.22 13.09
CA ILE A 98 16.84 6.59 11.76
C ILE A 98 17.63 5.27 11.74
N GLU A 99 18.86 5.25 12.27
CA GLU A 99 19.68 4.03 12.34
C GLU A 99 19.00 2.96 13.21
N LYS A 100 18.40 3.34 14.33
CA LYS A 100 17.67 2.43 15.22
C LYS A 100 16.51 1.72 14.54
N TYR A 101 15.76 2.41 13.67
CA TYR A 101 14.60 1.83 13.00
C TYR A 101 14.97 1.24 11.62
N LEU A 102 15.53 2.03 10.72
CA LEU A 102 15.85 1.56 9.37
C LEU A 102 17.12 0.72 9.31
N GLY A 103 18.13 1.04 10.12
CA GLY A 103 19.37 0.26 10.19
C GLY A 103 19.20 -1.12 10.83
N ALA A 104 18.11 -1.34 11.57
CA ALA A 104 17.75 -2.64 12.13
C ALA A 104 17.10 -3.60 11.10
N VAL A 105 16.76 -3.12 9.90
CA VAL A 105 16.19 -3.96 8.83
C VAL A 105 17.33 -4.67 8.11
N LYS A 106 17.30 -6.01 8.07
CA LYS A 106 18.37 -6.86 7.49
C LYS A 106 18.70 -6.52 6.03
N LYS A 107 17.68 -6.13 5.28
CA LYS A 107 17.79 -5.69 3.89
C LYS A 107 16.74 -4.63 3.62
N LEU A 108 17.16 -3.49 3.12
CA LEU A 108 16.28 -2.38 2.74
C LEU A 108 16.90 -1.70 1.52
N ASP A 109 16.18 -1.72 0.41
CA ASP A 109 16.66 -1.16 -0.87
C ASP A 109 15.95 0.18 -1.18
N GLU A 110 14.73 0.36 -0.66
CA GLU A 110 13.92 1.54 -0.93
C GLU A 110 13.02 1.94 0.26
N VAL A 111 12.91 3.26 0.49
CA VAL A 111 11.98 3.84 1.46
C VAL A 111 11.10 4.86 0.75
N GLN A 112 9.80 4.62 0.81
CA GLN A 112 8.78 5.58 0.41
C GLN A 112 8.21 6.25 1.67
N ILE A 113 8.34 7.58 1.74
CA ILE A 113 7.83 8.35 2.87
C ILE A 113 6.45 8.89 2.53
N SER A 114 5.44 8.53 3.34
CA SER A 114 4.11 9.12 3.28
C SER A 114 4.17 10.53 3.89
N TYR A 115 4.03 11.54 3.05
CA TYR A 115 4.16 12.94 3.46
C TYR A 115 3.03 13.76 2.85
N ASP A 116 1.90 13.86 3.54
CA ASP A 116 0.77 14.69 3.08
C ASP A 116 0.07 15.35 4.28
N LYS A 117 -0.85 16.26 3.98
CA LYS A 117 -1.59 17.03 5.00
C LYS A 117 -2.36 16.17 6.01
N PHE A 118 -2.68 14.91 5.69
CA PHE A 118 -3.47 14.03 6.55
C PHE A 118 -2.65 13.37 7.66
N HIS A 119 -1.32 13.42 7.57
CA HIS A 119 -0.39 12.90 8.58
C HIS A 119 -0.12 13.89 9.74
N GLY A 120 -0.80 15.05 9.74
CA GLY A 120 -0.82 15.97 10.89
C GLY A 120 0.51 16.68 11.17
N SER A 121 1.27 17.01 10.13
CA SER A 121 2.52 17.80 10.20
C SER A 121 3.62 17.20 11.07
N ARG A 122 3.64 15.87 11.24
CA ARG A 122 4.67 15.20 12.08
C ARG A 122 6.07 15.22 11.48
N LEU A 123 6.16 15.33 10.16
CA LEU A 123 7.41 15.52 9.44
C LEU A 123 7.47 16.95 8.92
N ASN A 124 8.68 17.49 8.90
CA ASN A 124 9.02 18.70 8.16
C ASN A 124 10.09 18.38 7.09
N LEU A 125 10.46 19.38 6.29
CA LEU A 125 11.44 19.22 5.21
C LEU A 125 12.84 18.82 5.70
N GLU A 126 13.26 19.27 6.89
CA GLU A 126 14.55 18.88 7.46
C GLU A 126 14.54 17.40 7.88
N ASP A 127 13.41 16.87 8.34
CA ASP A 127 13.26 15.44 8.61
C ASP A 127 13.38 14.61 7.33
N LEU A 128 12.78 15.06 6.22
CA LEU A 128 12.92 14.41 4.92
C LEU A 128 14.36 14.44 4.41
N LYS A 129 15.05 15.57 4.54
CA LYS A 129 16.48 15.69 4.19
C LYS A 129 17.33 14.76 5.04
N ARG A 130 17.05 14.65 6.34
CA ARG A 130 17.77 13.74 7.24
C ARG A 130 17.61 12.28 6.83
N ILE A 131 16.39 11.84 6.49
CA ILE A 131 16.15 10.50 5.95
C ILE A 131 16.93 10.31 4.64
N LYS A 132 16.84 11.27 3.71
CA LYS A 132 17.55 11.21 2.43
C LYS A 132 19.05 11.07 2.60
N ASP A 133 19.65 11.88 3.46
CA ASP A 133 21.09 11.88 3.70
C ASP A 133 21.54 10.55 4.31
N TRP A 134 20.82 10.05 5.32
CA TRP A 134 21.11 8.74 5.90
C TRP A 134 20.98 7.61 4.87
N CYS A 135 19.88 7.59 4.10
CA CYS A 135 19.65 6.57 3.07
C CYS A 135 20.72 6.62 1.98
N SER A 136 21.13 7.82 1.55
CA SER A 136 22.18 8.01 0.55
C SER A 136 23.52 7.44 1.01
N LYS A 137 23.88 7.60 2.30
CA LYS A 137 25.11 7.01 2.87
C LYS A 137 25.10 5.47 2.82
N LYS A 138 23.91 4.85 2.83
CA LYS A 138 23.69 3.40 2.84
C LYS A 138 23.35 2.82 1.46
N GLY A 139 23.24 3.65 0.42
CA GLY A 139 22.83 3.22 -0.93
C GLY A 139 21.34 2.89 -1.06
N ILE A 140 20.50 3.37 -0.13
CA ILE A 140 19.05 3.11 -0.09
C ILE A 140 18.33 4.20 -0.89
N LYS A 141 17.39 3.80 -1.77
CA LYS A 141 16.58 4.75 -2.55
C LYS A 141 15.51 5.39 -1.67
N VAL A 142 15.24 6.67 -1.88
CA VAL A 142 14.17 7.39 -1.17
C VAL A 142 13.23 8.06 -2.16
N ASN A 143 11.94 7.94 -1.90
CA ASN A 143 10.90 8.71 -2.60
C ASN A 143 9.82 9.18 -1.62
N ILE A 144 9.03 10.16 -2.03
CA ILE A 144 7.89 10.67 -1.30
C ILE A 144 6.60 10.21 -2.00
N SER A 145 5.63 9.73 -1.21
CA SER A 145 4.26 9.52 -1.66
C SER A 145 3.33 10.52 -1.00
N MET A 146 2.53 11.19 -1.82
CA MET A 146 1.52 12.17 -1.41
C MET A 146 0.13 11.74 -1.82
N CYS A 147 -0.76 11.54 -0.84
CA CYS A 147 -2.18 11.42 -1.16
C CYS A 147 -2.80 12.82 -1.28
N ILE A 148 -3.45 13.10 -2.41
CA ILE A 148 -4.11 14.38 -2.68
C ILE A 148 -5.63 14.24 -2.67
N SER A 149 -6.34 15.22 -2.11
CA SER A 149 -7.81 15.28 -2.15
C SER A 149 -8.38 16.33 -3.12
N SER A 150 -7.50 17.16 -3.69
CA SER A 150 -7.85 18.18 -4.67
C SER A 150 -6.66 18.52 -5.56
N PRO A 151 -6.88 19.04 -6.79
CA PRO A 151 -5.79 19.48 -7.68
C PRO A 151 -4.88 20.56 -7.09
N LEU A 152 -5.39 21.39 -6.16
CA LEU A 152 -4.61 22.48 -5.56
C LEU A 152 -3.41 21.95 -4.76
N GLU A 153 -3.49 20.73 -4.24
CA GLU A 153 -2.42 20.09 -3.46
C GLU A 153 -1.22 19.69 -4.35
N LEU A 154 -1.38 19.71 -5.69
CA LEU A 154 -0.25 19.51 -6.62
C LEU A 154 0.80 20.63 -6.50
N ILE A 155 0.41 21.83 -6.08
CA ILE A 155 1.33 22.94 -5.85
C ILE A 155 2.24 22.62 -4.66
N GLU A 156 1.67 22.12 -3.57
CA GLU A 156 2.41 21.69 -2.38
C GLU A 156 3.31 20.50 -2.69
N ALA A 157 2.83 19.54 -3.49
CA ALA A 157 3.63 18.41 -3.95
C ALA A 157 4.85 18.85 -4.75
N LYS A 158 4.68 19.75 -5.74
CA LYS A 158 5.81 20.30 -6.51
C LYS A 158 6.80 21.05 -5.63
N LYS A 159 6.31 21.87 -4.70
CA LYS A 159 7.14 22.60 -3.75
C LYS A 159 7.96 21.64 -2.88
N THR A 160 7.31 20.64 -2.29
CA THR A 160 7.94 19.62 -1.45
C THR A 160 9.03 18.87 -2.20
N ALA A 161 8.75 18.42 -3.43
CA ALA A 161 9.72 17.73 -4.27
C ALA A 161 10.95 18.61 -4.55
N SER A 162 10.73 19.89 -4.88
CA SER A 162 11.81 20.85 -5.16
C SER A 162 12.67 21.15 -3.93
N GLU A 163 12.05 21.37 -2.76
CA GLU A 163 12.75 21.80 -1.55
C GLU A 163 13.44 20.65 -0.81
N SER A 164 12.88 19.44 -0.86
CA SER A 164 13.53 18.24 -0.31
C SER A 164 14.59 17.67 -1.26
N GLY A 165 14.46 17.93 -2.57
CA GLY A 165 15.26 17.28 -3.60
C GLY A 165 15.06 15.76 -3.64
N ILE A 166 13.88 15.28 -3.24
CA ILE A 166 13.48 13.86 -3.28
C ILE A 166 12.44 13.68 -4.37
N LYS A 167 12.52 12.59 -5.13
CA LYS A 167 11.50 12.24 -6.13
C LYS A 167 10.16 12.04 -5.43
N LEU A 168 9.11 12.63 -5.98
CA LEU A 168 7.77 12.58 -5.41
C LEU A 168 6.78 11.98 -6.41
N SER A 169 5.96 11.05 -5.92
CA SER A 169 4.73 10.59 -6.56
C SER A 169 3.53 11.08 -5.77
N TYR A 170 2.43 11.35 -6.45
CA TYR A 170 1.16 11.64 -5.81
C TYR A 170 0.06 10.72 -6.35
N GLN A 171 -0.97 10.51 -5.54
CA GLN A 171 -2.13 9.72 -5.89
C GLN A 171 -3.40 10.32 -5.28
N PRO A 172 -4.57 10.23 -5.94
CA PRO A 172 -5.84 10.58 -5.32
C PRO A 172 -6.07 9.78 -4.02
N VAL A 173 -6.67 10.42 -3.01
CA VAL A 173 -7.17 9.68 -1.84
C VAL A 173 -8.32 8.77 -2.28
N GLU A 174 -8.16 7.47 -2.11
CA GLU A 174 -9.18 6.48 -2.41
C GLU A 174 -10.26 6.41 -1.32
N GLY A 175 -11.49 6.05 -1.71
CA GLY A 175 -12.62 5.89 -0.80
C GLY A 175 -12.57 4.58 -0.02
N SER A 176 -11.56 4.38 0.82
CA SER A 176 -11.40 3.17 1.64
C SER A 176 -11.26 3.48 3.13
N GLY A 177 -11.78 2.59 3.98
CA GLY A 177 -11.64 2.69 5.43
C GLY A 177 -12.05 4.07 5.96
N ARG A 178 -11.16 4.70 6.76
CA ARG A 178 -11.46 5.99 7.37
C ARG A 178 -11.61 7.11 6.33
N ALA A 179 -10.96 7.00 5.17
CA ALA A 179 -11.11 8.00 4.12
C ALA A 179 -12.57 8.07 3.63
N LYS A 180 -13.22 6.92 3.48
CA LYS A 180 -14.63 6.82 3.10
C LYS A 180 -15.54 7.33 4.22
N GLU A 181 -15.34 6.84 5.44
CA GLU A 181 -16.13 7.24 6.62
C GLU A 181 -16.08 8.76 6.87
N MET A 182 -14.90 9.35 6.74
CA MET A 182 -14.65 10.77 6.98
C MET A 182 -14.81 11.65 5.73
N LYS A 183 -15.22 11.07 4.59
CA LYS A 183 -15.41 11.77 3.31
C LYS A 183 -14.16 12.58 2.90
N ARG A 184 -13.00 11.94 2.99
CA ARG A 184 -11.68 12.49 2.62
C ARG A 184 -11.18 12.05 1.25
N GLU A 185 -11.93 11.18 0.58
CA GLU A 185 -11.71 10.77 -0.80
C GLU A 185 -11.59 11.96 -1.75
N TYR A 186 -10.81 11.76 -2.82
CA TYR A 186 -10.61 12.77 -3.85
C TYR A 186 -11.95 13.17 -4.49
N LYS A 187 -12.14 14.47 -4.68
CA LYS A 187 -13.40 15.01 -5.22
C LYS A 187 -13.33 15.11 -6.73
N TYR A 188 -14.01 14.19 -7.40
CA TYR A 188 -14.32 14.29 -8.83
C TYR A 188 -15.54 15.20 -9.04
N TYR A 189 -15.47 16.06 -10.05
CA TYR A 189 -16.56 17.00 -10.37
C TYR A 189 -17.58 16.41 -11.34
N HIS A 190 -17.16 15.45 -12.15
CA HIS A 190 -17.97 14.69 -13.08
C HIS A 190 -17.47 13.24 -13.10
N PHE A 191 -18.33 12.33 -13.52
CA PHE A 191 -17.93 10.96 -13.75
C PHE A 191 -17.03 10.88 -15.00
N GLU A 192 -15.88 10.20 -14.86
CA GLU A 192 -14.88 10.02 -15.91
C GLU A 192 -15.10 8.65 -16.56
N GLU A 193 -15.75 8.64 -17.72
CA GLU A 193 -16.10 7.43 -18.49
C GLU A 193 -14.91 6.49 -18.75
N GLU A 194 -13.70 7.04 -18.89
CA GLU A 194 -12.46 6.29 -19.09
C GLU A 194 -12.18 5.28 -17.99
N VAL A 195 -12.71 5.46 -16.77
CA VAL A 195 -12.55 4.49 -15.69
C VAL A 195 -13.06 3.10 -16.09
N LYS A 196 -14.10 3.02 -16.92
CA LYS A 196 -14.70 1.74 -17.35
C LYS A 196 -13.71 0.86 -18.11
N GLU A 197 -12.84 1.47 -18.90
CA GLU A 197 -11.85 0.78 -19.73
C GLU A 197 -10.56 0.45 -18.95
N LYS A 198 -10.46 0.84 -17.66
CA LYS A 198 -9.32 0.50 -16.79
C LYS A 198 -9.48 -0.89 -16.18
N SER A 199 -8.37 -1.47 -15.75
CA SER A 199 -8.30 -2.69 -14.94
C SER A 199 -7.78 -2.38 -13.53
N CYS A 200 -7.65 -3.41 -12.69
CA CYS A 200 -7.02 -3.27 -11.37
C CYS A 200 -5.63 -2.62 -11.50
N PRO A 201 -5.34 -1.50 -10.78
CA PRO A 201 -4.01 -0.91 -10.82
C PRO A 201 -2.93 -1.82 -10.22
N ASN A 202 -3.32 -2.83 -9.45
CA ASN A 202 -2.44 -3.81 -8.81
C ASN A 202 -2.35 -5.14 -9.57
N ALA A 203 -2.74 -5.22 -10.85
CA ALA A 203 -2.78 -6.49 -11.58
C ALA A 203 -1.46 -7.30 -11.58
N GLY A 204 -0.30 -6.65 -11.38
CA GLY A 204 1.02 -7.29 -11.28
C GLY A 204 1.46 -7.67 -9.85
N SER A 205 0.69 -7.31 -8.82
CA SER A 205 1.09 -7.38 -7.42
C SER A 205 0.08 -8.17 -6.59
N ILE A 206 0.56 -8.90 -5.59
CA ILE A 206 -0.29 -9.53 -4.59
C ILE A 206 -0.02 -8.91 -3.23
N SER A 207 -1.06 -8.66 -2.46
CA SER A 207 -1.00 -8.21 -1.07
C SER A 207 -1.28 -9.35 -0.12
N TYR A 208 -0.60 -9.39 1.02
CA TYR A 208 -0.99 -10.15 2.20
C TYR A 208 -1.36 -9.18 3.31
N ILE A 209 -2.62 -9.21 3.76
CA ILE A 209 -3.12 -8.36 4.84
C ILE A 209 -3.32 -9.21 6.10
N CYS A 210 -2.66 -8.84 7.21
CA CYS A 210 -2.78 -9.57 8.47
C CYS A 210 -4.24 -9.78 8.89
N GLY A 211 -4.58 -11.00 9.28
CA GLY A 211 -5.92 -11.42 9.66
C GLY A 211 -6.90 -11.60 8.49
N LYS A 212 -6.49 -11.33 7.25
CA LYS A 212 -7.32 -11.54 6.05
C LYS A 212 -6.68 -12.54 5.08
N GLY A 213 -5.43 -12.35 4.66
CA GLY A 213 -4.72 -13.24 3.74
C GLY A 213 -4.32 -12.59 2.41
N PHE A 214 -4.08 -13.41 1.38
CA PHE A 214 -3.68 -12.99 0.04
C PHE A 214 -4.85 -12.37 -0.73
N SER A 215 -4.61 -11.20 -1.32
CA SER A 215 -5.53 -10.51 -2.23
C SER A 215 -4.78 -9.59 -3.20
N ILE A 216 -5.33 -9.34 -4.38
CA ILE A 216 -4.91 -8.27 -5.29
C ILE A 216 -5.36 -6.89 -4.79
N CYS A 217 -6.45 -6.86 -4.01
CA CYS A 217 -6.93 -5.62 -3.41
C CYS A 217 -6.12 -5.32 -2.15
N CYS A 218 -5.53 -4.13 -2.10
CA CYS A 218 -4.76 -3.68 -0.94
C CYS A 218 -5.59 -2.82 0.04
N SER A 219 -6.82 -2.40 -0.33
CA SER A 219 -7.60 -1.45 0.45
C SER A 219 -9.13 -1.63 0.28
N SER A 220 -9.76 -1.00 -0.71
CA SER A 220 -11.22 -0.78 -0.74
C SER A 220 -12.07 -2.03 -0.47
N LEU A 221 -11.95 -3.07 -1.29
CA LEU A 221 -12.71 -4.31 -1.06
C LEU A 221 -12.34 -4.95 0.28
N MET A 222 -11.07 -4.97 0.65
CA MET A 222 -10.61 -5.62 1.89
C MET A 222 -11.14 -4.97 3.17
N PHE A 223 -11.31 -3.64 3.19
CA PHE A 223 -11.67 -2.91 4.40
C PHE A 223 -13.08 -2.31 4.39
N ASN A 224 -13.69 -2.14 3.22
CA ASN A 224 -15.08 -1.71 3.12
C ASN A 224 -16.05 -2.91 3.03
N MET A 225 -15.58 -4.07 2.55
CA MET A 225 -16.41 -5.25 2.31
C MET A 225 -15.74 -6.51 2.89
N ASP A 226 -16.21 -7.01 4.05
CA ASP A 226 -15.63 -8.22 4.64
C ASP A 226 -16.15 -9.49 3.96
N ASN A 227 -15.73 -9.73 2.71
CA ASN A 227 -16.10 -10.89 1.91
C ASN A 227 -14.88 -11.79 1.59
N LYS A 228 -15.00 -13.07 1.98
CA LYS A 228 -13.98 -14.12 1.79
C LYS A 228 -13.75 -14.53 0.32
N ASP A 229 -14.51 -14.00 -0.62
CA ASP A 229 -14.25 -14.18 -2.04
C ASP A 229 -13.09 -13.32 -2.52
N PHE A 230 -12.80 -12.21 -1.84
CA PHE A 230 -11.74 -11.27 -2.25
C PHE A 230 -10.35 -11.66 -1.77
N TYR A 231 -10.25 -12.62 -0.85
CA TYR A 231 -8.98 -13.04 -0.28
C TYR A 231 -8.97 -14.52 0.10
N LYS A 232 -7.78 -15.14 0.12
CA LYS A 232 -7.57 -16.51 0.62
C LYS A 232 -6.29 -16.59 1.45
N ASN A 233 -6.23 -17.51 2.40
CA ASN A 233 -5.02 -17.73 3.21
C ASN A 233 -3.88 -18.39 2.41
N ASP A 234 -4.22 -19.11 1.33
CA ASP A 234 -3.32 -19.86 0.47
C ASP A 234 -3.14 -19.12 -0.87
N MET A 235 -1.89 -18.84 -1.26
CA MET A 235 -1.57 -18.11 -2.49
C MET A 235 -2.04 -18.85 -3.75
N SER A 236 -1.83 -20.16 -3.84
CA SER A 236 -2.22 -20.96 -5.01
C SER A 236 -3.74 -21.00 -5.20
N SER A 237 -4.47 -21.15 -4.10
CA SER A 237 -5.93 -21.05 -4.06
C SER A 237 -6.40 -19.64 -4.45
N TYR A 238 -5.70 -18.59 -3.99
CA TYR A 238 -6.02 -17.22 -4.38
C TYR A 238 -5.82 -16.98 -5.88
N LEU A 239 -4.66 -17.34 -6.42
CA LEU A 239 -4.31 -17.12 -7.83
C LEU A 239 -5.24 -17.87 -8.80
N SER A 240 -5.77 -19.02 -8.36
CA SER A 240 -6.72 -19.82 -9.14
C SER A 240 -8.18 -19.38 -8.97
N SER A 241 -8.48 -18.45 -8.07
CA SER A 241 -9.82 -17.94 -7.82
C SER A 241 -10.39 -17.16 -9.01
N ASP A 242 -11.71 -17.19 -9.16
CA ASP A 242 -12.41 -16.43 -10.21
C ASP A 242 -12.26 -14.92 -10.00
N PHE A 243 -12.21 -14.47 -8.75
CA PHE A 243 -11.94 -13.07 -8.43
C PHE A 243 -10.59 -12.63 -8.96
N HIS A 244 -9.50 -13.33 -8.62
CA HIS A 244 -8.16 -12.98 -9.09
C HIS A 244 -8.08 -13.00 -10.63
N LYS A 245 -8.66 -14.01 -11.29
CA LYS A 245 -8.70 -14.09 -12.75
C LYS A 245 -9.38 -12.86 -13.35
N LYS A 246 -10.59 -12.52 -12.91
CA LYS A 246 -11.32 -11.34 -13.41
C LYS A 246 -10.51 -10.05 -13.21
N MET A 247 -9.98 -9.84 -12.02
CA MET A 247 -9.22 -8.62 -11.70
C MET A 247 -7.93 -8.45 -12.51
N THR A 248 -7.35 -9.54 -13.03
CA THR A 248 -6.09 -9.51 -13.79
C THR A 248 -6.27 -9.59 -15.30
N THR A 249 -7.44 -10.01 -15.80
CA THR A 249 -7.67 -10.21 -17.24
C THR A 249 -8.76 -9.33 -17.84
N GLN A 250 -9.57 -8.68 -17.00
CA GLN A 250 -10.71 -7.89 -17.46
C GLN A 250 -10.54 -6.41 -17.14
N THR A 251 -11.14 -5.57 -17.97
CA THR A 251 -11.48 -4.19 -17.67
C THR A 251 -12.69 -4.15 -16.73
N PHE A 252 -12.93 -3.02 -16.08
CA PHE A 252 -14.10 -2.85 -15.23
C PHE A 252 -15.40 -2.98 -16.03
N LYS A 253 -15.43 -2.51 -17.27
CA LYS A 253 -16.55 -2.67 -18.19
C LYS A 253 -16.90 -4.14 -18.45
N GLU A 254 -15.89 -4.98 -18.65
CA GLU A 254 -16.09 -6.42 -18.87
C GLU A 254 -16.54 -7.16 -17.61
N MET A 255 -16.17 -6.67 -16.42
CA MET A 255 -16.59 -7.23 -15.14
C MET A 255 -18.06 -6.90 -14.79
N MET A 256 -18.63 -5.87 -15.41
CA MET A 256 -19.99 -5.45 -15.14
C MET A 256 -21.03 -6.37 -15.79
N ASN A 257 -22.02 -6.78 -15.00
CA ASN A 257 -23.11 -7.65 -15.45
C ASN A 257 -24.45 -6.92 -15.67
N SER A 258 -24.52 -5.62 -15.37
CA SER A 258 -25.74 -4.82 -15.42
C SER A 258 -25.55 -3.51 -16.17
N GLU A 259 -26.65 -2.99 -16.73
CA GLU A 259 -26.68 -1.65 -17.29
C GLU A 259 -26.41 -0.61 -16.20
N LEU A 260 -25.72 0.47 -16.58
CA LEU A 260 -25.43 1.58 -15.68
C LEU A 260 -26.62 2.51 -15.57
N PRO A 261 -26.79 3.18 -14.42
CA PRO A 261 -27.67 4.34 -14.31
C PRO A 261 -27.32 5.41 -15.36
N GLU A 262 -28.33 6.17 -15.82
CA GLU A 262 -28.13 7.33 -16.71
C GLU A 262 -27.21 8.38 -16.09
N GLU A 263 -27.32 8.59 -14.76
CA GLU A 263 -26.45 9.50 -14.01
C GLU A 263 -25.51 8.71 -13.08
N MET A 264 -24.21 8.79 -13.38
CA MET A 264 -23.17 8.14 -12.60
C MET A 264 -22.63 9.07 -11.51
N ASP A 265 -22.45 8.53 -10.31
CA ASP A 265 -21.81 9.25 -9.21
C ASP A 265 -20.34 9.58 -9.57
N PRO A 266 -19.91 10.86 -9.54
CA PRO A 266 -18.53 11.25 -9.86
C PRO A 266 -17.46 10.50 -9.05
N ARG A 267 -17.76 10.02 -7.84
CA ARG A 267 -16.81 9.25 -7.02
C ARG A 267 -16.39 7.94 -7.66
N LEU A 268 -17.18 7.43 -8.60
CA LEU A 268 -16.91 6.23 -9.38
C LEU A 268 -15.85 6.43 -10.46
N SER A 269 -15.32 7.64 -10.65
CA SER A 269 -14.14 7.90 -11.49
C SER A 269 -12.86 7.29 -10.93
N SER A 270 -12.82 6.97 -9.64
CA SER A 270 -11.72 6.20 -9.04
C SER A 270 -11.82 4.73 -9.45
N PRO A 271 -10.73 4.11 -9.94
CA PRO A 271 -10.66 2.66 -10.20
C PRO A 271 -11.09 1.80 -8.99
N CYS A 272 -10.65 2.18 -7.79
CA CYS A 272 -10.93 1.40 -6.58
C CYS A 272 -12.38 1.53 -6.12
N ASN A 273 -12.96 2.73 -6.22
CA ASN A 273 -14.37 2.97 -5.91
C ASN A 273 -15.28 2.30 -6.95
N PHE A 274 -14.89 2.32 -8.23
CA PHE A 274 -15.63 1.66 -9.30
C PHE A 274 -15.61 0.14 -9.14
N CYS A 275 -14.44 -0.43 -8.82
CA CYS A 275 -14.30 -1.83 -8.46
C CYS A 275 -15.22 -2.22 -7.29
N GLU A 276 -15.23 -1.41 -6.22
CA GLU A 276 -16.14 -1.63 -5.09
C GLU A 276 -17.62 -1.63 -5.52
N TYR A 277 -18.02 -0.68 -6.37
CA TYR A 277 -19.38 -0.61 -6.91
C TYR A 277 -19.76 -1.87 -7.71
N ILE A 278 -18.86 -2.41 -8.53
CA ILE A 278 -19.11 -3.63 -9.33
C ILE A 278 -19.34 -4.86 -8.43
N HIS A 279 -18.72 -4.88 -7.27
CA HIS A 279 -18.77 -6.01 -6.34
C HIS A 279 -19.77 -5.85 -5.19
N SER A 280 -20.41 -4.69 -5.07
CA SER A 280 -21.47 -4.37 -4.08
C SER A 280 -22.82 -4.93 -4.49
#